data_AF-A0A151J352-F1
#
_entry.id   AF-A0A151J352-F1
#
_cell.length_a   1.000
_cell.length_b   1.000
_cell.length_c   1.000
_cell.angle_alpha   90.00
_cell.angle_beta   90.00
_cell.angle_gamma   90.00
#
_symmetry.space_group_name_H-M   'P 1'
#
loop_
_entity.id
_entity.type
_entity.pdbx_description
1 polymer ?
#
loop_
_entity_poly.entity_id
_entity_poly.type
_entity_poly.pdbx_seq_one_letter_code
_entity_poly.pdbx_strand_id
1 'polypeptide(L)'
;MSQEKKDLDVNEVFEDLLFAEEIAQKSGYEKGYESGREQLLKGYHLGYHRASIIAARLGYYSGILEHYLQNNDIAKCEKAMTIAKKLLEDIRSTLPNHQDDNLNILQAVEDIKFKYAKFCSLAKISPLYPETDRLEF
;
A
#
# COMPACT_ATOMS: atom_id res chain seq x y z
N MET A 1 36.48 -30.41 -23.21
CA MET A 1 35.05 -30.02 -23.13
C MET A 1 34.23 -31.22 -23.56
N SER A 2 34.11 -32.21 -22.67
CA SER A 2 33.47 -33.49 -22.98
C SER A 2 31.96 -33.31 -22.86
N GLN A 3 31.24 -33.38 -23.98
CA GLN A 3 29.79 -33.50 -23.96
C GLN A 3 29.45 -34.85 -23.33
N GLU A 4 28.92 -34.85 -22.10
CA GLU A 4 28.25 -36.02 -21.54
C GLU A 4 27.07 -36.36 -22.45
N LYS A 5 27.23 -37.40 -23.27
CA LYS A 5 26.09 -38.09 -23.89
C LYS A 5 25.32 -38.72 -22.74
N LYS A 6 24.21 -38.09 -22.32
CA LYS A 6 23.16 -38.79 -21.58
C LYS A 6 22.72 -39.96 -22.46
N ASP A 7 22.98 -41.17 -22.00
CA ASP A 7 22.41 -42.38 -22.57
C ASP A 7 20.91 -42.32 -22.25
N LEU A 8 20.14 -41.72 -23.15
CA LEU A 8 18.70 -41.55 -22.98
C LEU A 8 18.04 -42.91 -23.22
N ASP A 9 17.30 -43.41 -22.23
CA ASP A 9 16.51 -44.61 -22.41
C ASP A 9 15.45 -44.34 -23.49
N VAL A 10 15.53 -45.12 -24.57
CA VAL A 10 14.65 -45.00 -25.71
C VAL A 10 13.18 -45.17 -25.30
N ASN A 11 12.90 -46.02 -24.30
CA ASN A 11 11.55 -46.21 -23.81
C ASN A 11 11.03 -44.97 -23.06
N GLU A 12 11.87 -44.34 -22.24
CA GLU A 12 11.53 -43.10 -21.53
C GLU A 12 11.20 -41.96 -22.52
N VAL A 13 11.97 -41.84 -23.61
CA VAL A 13 11.70 -40.84 -24.66
C VAL A 13 10.38 -41.11 -25.39
N PHE A 14 10.03 -42.37 -25.63
CA PHE A 14 8.75 -42.72 -26.25
C PHE A 14 7.57 -42.52 -25.28
N GLU A 15 7.75 -42.79 -23.99
CA GLU A 15 6.76 -42.48 -22.96
C GLU A 15 6.53 -40.96 -22.86
N ASP A 16 7.60 -40.16 -22.82
CA ASP A 16 7.51 -38.70 -22.82
C ASP A 16 6.82 -38.16 -24.08
N LEU A 17 7.07 -38.77 -25.24
CA LEU A 17 6.40 -38.39 -26.48
C LEU A 17 4.92 -38.76 -26.47
N LEU A 18 4.58 -39.96 -25.96
CA LEU A 18 3.20 -40.44 -25.85
C LEU A 18 2.39 -39.56 -24.89
N PHE A 19 2.99 -39.12 -23.77
CA PHE A 19 2.37 -38.30 -22.74
C PHE A 19 2.77 -36.82 -22.81
N ALA A 20 3.18 -36.34 -23.99
CA ALA A 20 3.71 -34.99 -24.14
C ALA A 20 2.70 -33.91 -23.75
N GLU A 21 1.40 -34.15 -23.99
CA GLU A 21 0.33 -33.22 -23.60
C GLU A 21 0.16 -33.17 -22.09
N GLU A 22 0.14 -34.31 -21.40
CA GLU A 22 0.03 -34.39 -19.94
C GLU A 22 1.25 -33.77 -19.25
N ILE A 23 2.45 -34.01 -19.80
CA ILE A 23 3.70 -33.40 -19.32
C ILE A 23 3.64 -31.88 -19.50
N ALA A 24 3.22 -31.40 -20.67
CA ALA A 24 3.08 -29.98 -20.95
C ALA A 24 2.03 -29.33 -20.04
N GLN A 25 0.89 -29.99 -19.82
CA GLN A 25 -0.17 -29.53 -18.93
C GLN A 25 0.32 -29.43 -17.49
N LYS A 26 0.98 -30.47 -16.98
CA LYS A 26 1.53 -30.48 -15.62
C LYS A 26 2.60 -29.41 -15.42
N SER A 27 3.56 -29.32 -16.34
CA SER A 27 4.59 -28.26 -16.32
C SER A 27 3.96 -26.87 -16.40
N GLY A 28 2.94 -26.69 -17.25
CA GLY A 28 2.23 -25.42 -17.41
C GLY A 28 1.52 -25.01 -16.12
N TYR A 29 0.84 -25.95 -15.47
CA TYR A 29 0.19 -25.73 -14.17
C TYR A 29 1.20 -25.38 -13.08
N GLU A 30 2.27 -26.15 -12.91
CA GLU A 30 3.29 -25.92 -11.87
C GLU A 30 3.94 -24.53 -12.04
N LYS A 31 4.39 -24.20 -13.26
CA LYS A 31 4.98 -22.89 -13.57
C LYS A 31 3.98 -21.75 -13.36
N GLY A 32 2.73 -21.94 -13.79
CA GLY A 32 1.67 -20.94 -13.61
C GLY A 32 1.35 -20.71 -12.14
N TYR A 33 1.29 -21.78 -11.35
CA TYR A 33 1.03 -21.73 -9.92
C TYR A 33 2.16 -21.05 -9.14
N GLU A 34 3.41 -21.42 -9.42
CA GLU A 34 4.59 -20.77 -8.81
C GLU A 34 4.66 -19.27 -9.15
N SER A 35 4.51 -18.94 -10.44
CA SER A 35 4.47 -17.54 -10.90
C SER A 35 3.35 -16.74 -10.24
N GLY A 36 2.15 -17.33 -10.14
CA GLY A 36 1.01 -16.71 -9.45
C GLY A 36 1.29 -16.47 -7.96
N ARG A 37 1.92 -17.43 -7.27
CA ARG A 37 2.31 -17.29 -5.86
C ARG A 37 3.33 -16.17 -5.65
N GLU A 38 4.32 -16.03 -6.52
CA GLU A 38 5.29 -14.94 -6.41
C GLU A 38 4.65 -13.57 -6.65
N GLN A 39 3.67 -13.48 -7.55
CA GLN A 39 2.91 -12.24 -7.77
C GLN A 39 2.10 -11.81 -6.54
N LEU A 40 1.55 -12.76 -5.78
CA LEU A 40 0.87 -12.45 -4.51
C LEU A 40 1.82 -11.78 -3.51
N LEU A 41 3.05 -12.27 -3.41
CA LEU A 41 4.07 -11.69 -2.53
C LEU A 41 4.41 -10.26 -2.95
N LYS A 42 4.58 -10.01 -4.25
CA LYS A 42 4.79 -8.65 -4.79
C LYS A 42 3.61 -7.73 -4.47
N GLY A 43 2.38 -8.20 -4.63
CA GLY A 43 1.16 -7.46 -4.29
C GLY A 43 1.09 -7.13 -2.80
N TYR A 44 1.44 -8.08 -1.94
CA TYR A 44 1.52 -7.88 -0.49
C TYR A 44 2.53 -6.79 -0.13
N HIS A 45 3.76 -6.86 -0.65
CA HIS A 45 4.79 -5.85 -0.39
C HIS A 45 4.38 -4.46 -0.89
N LEU A 46 3.80 -4.39 -2.09
CA LEU A 46 3.29 -3.13 -2.66
C LEU A 46 2.20 -2.53 -1.76
N GLY A 47 1.24 -3.34 -1.31
CA GLY A 47 0.18 -2.92 -0.42
C GLY A 47 0.72 -2.44 0.92
N TYR A 48 1.62 -3.20 1.54
CA TYR A 48 2.27 -2.86 2.80
C TYR A 48 3.05 -1.54 2.72
N HIS A 49 3.87 -1.41 1.67
CA HIS A 49 4.66 -0.20 1.44
C HIS A 49 3.76 1.03 1.26
N ARG A 50 2.74 0.96 0.40
CA ARG A 50 1.79 2.07 0.22
C ARG A 50 1.03 2.40 1.51
N ALA A 51 0.59 1.38 2.24
CA ALA A 51 -0.10 1.57 3.51
C ALA A 51 0.79 2.26 4.55
N SER A 52 2.09 1.91 4.62
CA SER A 52 3.03 2.56 5.54
C SER A 52 3.21 4.06 5.23
N ILE A 53 3.31 4.42 3.95
CA ILE A 53 3.40 5.82 3.51
C ILE A 53 2.15 6.60 3.92
N ILE A 54 0.98 6.01 3.67
CA ILE A 54 -0.31 6.61 4.05
C ILE A 54 -0.39 6.77 5.56
N ALA A 55 -0.08 5.73 6.33
CA ALA A 55 -0.13 5.75 7.79
C ALA A 55 0.80 6.80 8.39
N ALA A 56 2.04 6.91 7.91
CA ALA A 56 3.00 7.91 8.37
C ALA A 56 2.48 9.33 8.13
N ARG A 57 1.93 9.60 6.94
CA ARG A 57 1.33 10.90 6.60
C ARG A 57 0.12 11.23 7.47
N LEU A 58 -0.80 10.29 7.63
CA LEU A 58 -2.00 10.47 8.47
C LEU A 58 -1.64 10.66 9.95
N GLY A 59 -0.62 9.94 10.43
CA GLY A 59 -0.07 10.11 11.78
C GLY A 59 0.53 11.50 11.99
N TYR A 60 1.31 11.99 11.04
CA TYR A 60 1.84 13.36 11.08
C TYR A 60 0.73 14.40 11.10
N TYR A 61 -0.27 14.29 10.22
CA TYR A 61 -1.41 15.21 10.19
C TYR A 61 -2.14 15.20 11.53
N SER A 62 -2.43 14.02 12.08
CA SER A 62 -3.08 13.89 13.39
C SER A 62 -2.30 14.59 14.49
N GLY A 63 -0.98 14.39 14.56
CA GLY A 63 -0.12 15.03 15.55
C GLY A 63 -0.14 16.57 15.47
N ILE A 64 -0.07 17.14 14.26
CA ILE A 64 -0.16 18.58 14.05
C ILE A 64 -1.54 19.11 14.46
N LEU A 65 -2.61 18.41 14.09
CA LEU A 65 -3.98 18.81 14.41
C LEU A 65 -4.24 18.76 15.92
N GLU A 66 -3.79 17.71 16.61
CA GLU A 66 -3.92 17.57 18.06
C GLU A 66 -3.13 18.67 18.78
N HIS A 67 -1.88 18.91 18.37
CA HIS A 67 -1.07 19.99 18.91
C HIS A 67 -1.74 21.37 18.70
N TYR A 68 -2.28 21.60 17.50
CA TYR A 68 -3.04 22.81 17.19
C TYR A 68 -4.37 22.89 17.96
N LEU A 69 -4.96 21.81 18.46
CA LEU A 69 -6.17 21.90 19.29
C LEU A 69 -5.86 22.07 20.77
N GLN A 70 -4.72 21.55 21.25
CA GLN A 70 -4.34 21.57 22.66
C GLN A 70 -3.68 22.87 23.12
N ASN A 71 -2.91 23.55 22.26
CA ASN A 71 -2.31 24.83 22.64
C ASN A 71 -3.41 25.87 22.92
N ASN A 72 -3.25 26.78 23.87
CA ASN A 72 -4.26 27.81 24.16
C ASN A 72 -3.81 29.19 23.66
N ASP A 73 -3.45 29.29 22.38
CA ASP A 73 -3.16 30.59 21.77
C ASP A 73 -4.45 31.41 21.58
N ILE A 74 -4.43 32.63 22.11
CA ILE A 74 -5.53 33.61 22.08
C ILE A 74 -5.87 34.05 20.64
N ALA A 75 -4.98 33.78 19.66
CA ALA A 75 -5.10 34.21 18.27
C ALA A 75 -5.57 33.11 17.29
N LYS A 76 -6.16 32.01 17.78
CA LYS A 76 -6.58 30.91 16.90
C LYS A 76 -7.78 31.27 16.04
N CYS A 77 -7.68 30.93 14.76
CA CYS A 77 -8.80 31.04 13.83
C CYS A 77 -9.86 29.97 14.19
N GLU A 78 -11.06 30.41 14.56
CA GLU A 78 -12.19 29.52 14.88
C GLU A 78 -12.50 28.54 13.73
N LYS A 79 -12.45 29.03 12.48
CA LYS A 79 -12.63 28.19 11.28
C LYS A 79 -11.57 27.09 11.19
N ALA A 80 -10.32 27.39 11.54
CA ALA A 80 -9.24 26.39 11.53
C ALA A 80 -9.47 25.33 12.61
N MET A 81 -9.98 25.71 13.79
CA MET A 81 -10.32 24.74 14.85
C MET A 81 -11.44 23.79 14.43
N THR A 82 -12.50 24.31 13.80
CA THR A 82 -13.61 23.49 13.32
C THR A 82 -13.15 22.51 12.25
N ILE A 83 -12.31 22.96 11.31
CA ILE A 83 -11.71 22.09 10.30
C ILE A 83 -10.83 21.03 10.96
N ALA A 84 -10.01 21.41 11.95
CA ALA A 84 -9.10 20.48 12.61
C ALA A 84 -9.84 19.35 13.35
N LYS A 85 -10.91 19.68 14.08
CA LYS A 85 -11.74 18.68 14.77
C LYS A 85 -12.38 17.70 13.78
N LYS A 86 -12.97 18.22 12.70
CA LYS A 86 -13.58 17.37 11.67
C LYS A 86 -12.54 16.49 10.97
N LEU A 87 -11.36 17.03 10.68
CA LEU A 87 -10.30 16.30 10.01
C LEU A 87 -9.74 15.16 10.87
N LEU A 88 -9.64 15.33 12.19
CA LEU A 88 -9.27 14.24 13.10
C LEU A 88 -10.29 13.09 13.08
N GLU A 89 -11.59 13.41 13.06
CA GLU A 89 -12.64 12.40 12.93
C GLU A 89 -12.59 11.70 11.54
N ASP A 90 -12.38 12.46 10.47
CA ASP A 90 -12.18 11.92 9.12
C ASP A 90 -10.97 10.96 9.07
N ILE A 91 -9.85 11.30 9.72
CA ILE A 91 -8.65 10.43 9.77
C ILE A 91 -8.96 9.13 10.56
N ARG A 92 -9.62 9.24 11.72
CA ARG A 92 -9.98 8.08 12.56
C ARG A 92 -10.94 7.12 11.86
N SER A 93 -11.88 7.65 11.07
CA SER A 93 -12.83 6.84 10.31
C SER A 93 -12.23 6.21 9.05
N THR A 94 -11.14 6.76 8.52
CA THR A 94 -10.46 6.24 7.30
C THR A 94 -9.68 4.95 7.56
N LEU A 95 -9.31 4.67 8.82
CA LEU A 95 -8.66 3.43 9.25
C LEU A 95 -9.70 2.57 9.98
N PRO A 96 -10.62 1.90 9.27
CA PRO A 96 -11.68 1.15 9.92
C PRO A 96 -11.08 -0.05 10.67
N ASN A 97 -11.67 -0.36 11.82
CA ASN A 97 -11.31 -1.54 12.61
C ASN A 97 -11.69 -2.86 11.92
N HIS A 98 -12.46 -2.79 10.83
CA HIS A 98 -12.90 -3.92 10.02
C HIS A 98 -12.82 -3.55 8.54
N GLN A 99 -12.71 -4.56 7.69
CA GLN A 99 -12.68 -4.37 6.24
C GLN A 99 -14.07 -3.95 5.76
N ASP A 100 -14.17 -2.74 5.19
CA ASP A 100 -15.38 -2.24 4.52
C ASP A 100 -15.11 -2.19 3.01
N ASP A 101 -15.79 -3.05 2.26
CA ASP A 101 -15.62 -3.17 0.81
C ASP A 101 -16.08 -1.91 0.04
N ASN A 102 -16.85 -1.03 0.69
CA ASN A 102 -17.27 0.25 0.08
C ASN A 102 -16.29 1.39 0.34
N LEU A 103 -15.28 1.20 1.20
CA LEU A 103 -14.35 2.25 1.57
C LEU A 103 -13.22 2.37 0.54
N ASN A 104 -13.27 3.44 -0.26
CA ASN A 104 -12.14 3.83 -1.10
C ASN A 104 -11.11 4.61 -0.28
N ILE A 105 -10.18 3.88 0.35
CA ILE A 105 -9.12 4.45 1.21
C ILE A 105 -8.28 5.48 0.44
N LEU A 106 -7.97 5.24 -0.83
CA LEU A 106 -7.13 6.15 -1.62
C LEU A 106 -7.82 7.50 -1.86
N GLN A 107 -9.12 7.48 -2.17
CA GLN A 107 -9.91 8.70 -2.31
C GLN A 107 -10.02 9.45 -0.97
N ALA A 108 -10.29 8.72 0.12
CA ALA A 108 -10.37 9.33 1.45
C ALA A 108 -9.07 10.02 1.86
N VAL A 109 -7.92 9.41 1.57
CA VAL A 109 -6.59 9.99 1.85
C VAL A 109 -6.34 11.25 1.03
N GLU A 110 -6.71 11.30 -0.25
CA GLU A 110 -6.57 12.51 -1.05
C GLU A 110 -7.50 13.63 -0.55
N ASP A 111 -8.75 13.31 -0.19
CA ASP A 111 -9.68 14.28 0.40
C ASP A 111 -9.14 14.85 1.72
N ILE A 112 -8.57 14.00 2.59
CA ILE A 112 -7.90 14.40 3.83
C ILE A 112 -6.74 15.34 3.53
N LYS A 113 -5.89 15.01 2.55
CA LYS A 113 -4.75 15.84 2.15
C LYS A 113 -5.18 17.24 1.70
N PHE A 114 -6.24 17.37 0.92
CA PHE A 114 -6.76 18.69 0.52
C PHE A 114 -7.32 19.47 1.72
N LYS A 115 -8.07 18.81 2.60
CA LYS A 115 -8.58 19.43 3.84
C LYS A 115 -7.45 19.86 4.76
N TYR A 116 -6.38 19.06 4.86
CA TYR A 116 -5.19 19.37 5.65
C TYR A 116 -4.46 20.60 5.08
N ALA A 117 -4.25 20.66 3.76
CA ALA A 117 -3.64 21.84 3.12
C ALA A 117 -4.45 23.12 3.39
N LYS A 118 -5.79 23.03 3.34
CA LYS A 118 -6.69 24.14 3.70
C LYS A 118 -6.54 24.55 5.17
N PHE A 119 -6.45 23.58 6.07
CA PHE A 119 -6.17 23.83 7.49
C PHE A 119 -4.83 24.55 7.68
N CYS A 120 -3.76 24.05 7.08
CA CYS A 120 -2.41 24.64 7.15
C CYS A 120 -2.39 26.11 6.69
N SER A 121 -3.07 26.43 5.59
CA SER A 121 -3.20 27.81 5.11
C SER A 121 -3.88 28.74 6.11
N LEU A 122 -4.91 28.26 6.82
CA LEU A 122 -5.61 29.04 7.85
C LEU A 122 -4.80 29.15 9.16
N ALA A 123 -4.07 28.10 9.50
CA ALA A 123 -3.23 28.04 10.69
C ALA A 123 -1.86 28.70 10.50
N LYS A 124 -1.51 29.10 9.28
CA LYS A 124 -0.18 29.61 8.88
C LYS A 124 0.94 28.61 9.19
N ILE A 125 0.67 27.33 8.98
CA ILE A 125 1.62 26.22 9.18
C ILE A 125 2.05 25.69 7.80
N SER A 126 3.28 25.18 7.68
CA SER A 126 3.71 24.49 6.47
C SER A 126 2.92 23.18 6.27
N PRO A 127 2.34 22.94 5.08
CA PRO A 127 1.62 21.70 4.80
C PRO A 127 2.52 20.51 4.52
N LEU A 128 3.84 20.71 4.40
CA LEU A 128 4.77 19.66 3.97
C LEU A 128 4.99 18.64 5.11
N TYR A 129 4.98 17.35 4.77
CA TYR A 129 5.50 16.30 5.64
C TYR A 129 7.01 16.19 5.44
N PRO A 130 7.83 16.52 6.45
CA PRO A 130 9.28 16.66 6.29
C PRO A 130 10.03 15.36 6.02
N GLU A 131 9.44 14.20 6.32
CA GLU A 131 10.09 12.89 6.13
C GLU A 131 9.52 12.11 4.94
N THR A 132 8.89 12.79 3.98
CA THR A 132 8.33 12.14 2.79
C THR A 132 9.40 11.31 2.05
N ASP A 133 10.61 11.86 1.92
CA ASP A 133 11.73 11.22 1.20
C ASP A 133 12.36 10.04 1.96
N ARG A 134 12.00 9.85 3.24
CA ARG A 134 12.49 8.73 4.08
C ARG A 134 11.60 7.49 4.00
N LEU A 135 10.47 7.58 3.31
CA LEU A 135 9.48 6.51 3.23
C LEU A 135 9.52 5.76 1.90
N GLU A 136 10.46 6.08 1.00
CA GLU A 136 10.74 5.30 -0.20
C GLU A 136 11.65 4.12 0.19
N PHE A 137 11.18 2.89 -0.03
CA PHE A 137 11.84 1.62 0.30
C PHE A 137 11.89 0.74 -0.95
#